data_AF-A0A914P3Y8-F1
#
_entry.id   AF-A0A914P3Y8-F1
#
_cell.length_a   1.000
_cell.length_b   1.000
_cell.length_c   1.000
_cell.angle_alpha   90.00
_cell.angle_beta   90.00
_cell.angle_gamma   90.00
#
_symmetry.space_group_name_H-M   'P 1'
#
loop_
_entity.id
_entity.type
_entity.pdbx_description
1 polymer ?
#
loop_
_entity_poly.entity_id
_entity_poly.type
_entity_poly.pdbx_seq_one_letter_code
_entity_poly.pdbx_strand_id
1 'polypeptide(L)'
;MKSAIAIRPMICHHLKKRYSHQKAPEQKIIKITPEECKNWGWNFVAIKQAVDYRTDFLGYSHQKAPEQLIIKITPEECKNWVNFKKCEYGEITKGSDKELHTGKSLNLEYSWWKIGWQKATVVNCFITQSLLIGQPGKATIDSPTEEVKHCEFIEEECNLKDGASIIWEKNNDISEIFDKRMCKYQKIGHFSGNYSNGIWYSTDMQRSLIFEESAEKIETCGEKLRISNTGFAIRE
;
A
#
# COMPACT_ATOMS: atom_id res chain seq x y z
N MET A 1 -29.22 51.81 20.83
CA MET A 1 -27.89 52.35 21.26
C MET A 1 -26.84 51.68 20.38
N LYS A 2 -25.99 52.33 19.58
CA LYS A 2 -25.65 53.74 19.31
C LYS A 2 -25.21 53.83 17.83
N SER A 3 -25.74 54.83 17.11
CA SER A 3 -25.12 55.68 16.04
C SER A 3 -24.53 55.07 14.75
N ALA A 4 -24.41 55.72 13.59
CA ALA A 4 -25.12 56.74 12.80
C ALA A 4 -24.34 56.93 11.45
N ILE A 5 -25.06 57.06 10.32
CA ILE A 5 -24.92 58.02 9.17
C ILE A 5 -23.50 58.25 8.55
N ALA A 6 -23.25 58.14 7.23
CA ALA A 6 -23.52 59.17 6.19
C ALA A 6 -23.32 58.71 4.71
N ILE A 7 -23.82 59.55 3.79
CA ILE A 7 -24.03 59.39 2.32
C ILE A 7 -22.92 60.09 1.47
N ARG A 8 -22.62 59.52 0.27
CA ARG A 8 -21.97 59.96 -1.05
C ARG A 8 -21.40 61.41 -1.27
N PRO A 9 -20.66 61.77 -2.37
CA PRO A 9 -19.86 61.06 -3.43
C PRO A 9 -18.47 61.71 -3.82
N MET A 10 -17.71 61.05 -4.74
CA MET A 10 -16.66 61.49 -5.72
C MET A 10 -15.53 62.55 -5.44
N ILE A 11 -14.29 62.13 -5.81
CA ILE A 11 -13.08 62.87 -6.31
C ILE A 11 -11.99 63.36 -5.31
N CYS A 12 -10.79 62.79 -5.53
CA CYS A 12 -9.39 63.20 -5.33
C CYS A 12 -8.81 63.78 -4.01
N HIS A 13 -7.59 63.29 -3.78
CA HIS A 13 -6.45 63.82 -3.00
C HIS A 13 -6.27 63.38 -1.54
N HIS A 14 -5.22 62.54 -1.40
CA HIS A 14 -4.28 62.41 -0.28
C HIS A 14 -4.83 62.36 1.16
N LEU A 15 -5.15 61.15 1.61
CA LEU A 15 -4.93 60.75 3.01
C LEU A 15 -4.38 59.33 3.06
N LYS A 16 -3.08 59.20 3.36
CA LYS A 16 -2.46 57.94 3.81
C LYS A 16 -3.04 57.59 5.18
N LYS A 17 -4.15 56.86 5.23
CA LYS A 17 -4.51 56.08 6.42
C LYS A 17 -3.73 54.78 6.39
N ARG A 18 -2.82 54.61 7.35
CA ARG A 18 -2.26 53.28 7.70
C ARG A 18 -3.44 52.42 8.15
N TYR A 19 -3.91 51.53 7.28
CA TYR A 19 -4.63 50.36 7.72
C TYR A 19 -3.66 49.52 8.54
N SER A 20 -4.00 49.31 9.80
CA SER A 20 -3.36 48.25 10.59
C SER A 20 -3.71 46.94 9.89
N HIS A 21 -2.75 46.37 9.16
CA HIS A 21 -2.86 44.99 8.70
C HIS A 21 -2.85 44.11 9.95
N GLN A 22 -4.02 43.75 10.47
CA GLN A 22 -4.12 42.53 11.26
C GLN A 22 -3.58 41.41 10.37
N LYS A 23 -2.46 40.82 10.81
CA LYS A 23 -1.83 39.71 10.11
C LYS A 23 -2.89 38.62 9.94
N ALA A 24 -3.26 38.32 8.70
CA ALA A 24 -4.30 37.34 8.41
C ALA A 24 -3.91 36.01 9.08
N PRO A 25 -4.86 35.29 9.69
CA PRO A 25 -4.55 34.00 10.28
C PRO A 25 -4.01 33.07 9.20
N GLU A 26 -2.84 32.48 9.45
CA GLU A 26 -2.26 31.47 8.56
C GLU A 26 -3.23 30.28 8.46
N GLN A 27 -3.71 29.97 7.26
CA GLN A 27 -4.57 28.81 7.03
C GLN A 27 -3.78 27.68 6.38
N LYS A 28 -4.11 26.44 6.71
CA LYS A 28 -3.45 25.27 6.10
C LYS A 28 -4.31 24.82 4.91
N ILE A 29 -3.78 24.94 3.68
CA ILE A 29 -4.44 24.36 2.50
C ILE A 29 -3.98 22.91 2.32
N ILE A 30 -4.93 22.05 2.02
CA ILE A 30 -4.73 20.63 1.72
C ILE A 30 -5.15 20.41 0.26
N LYS A 31 -4.34 19.68 -0.51
CA LYS A 31 -4.64 19.32 -1.91
C LYS A 31 -5.18 17.92 -1.91
N ILE A 32 -6.18 17.71 -2.73
CA ILE A 32 -6.80 16.42 -2.86
C ILE A 32 -6.01 15.66 -3.94
N THR A 33 -5.07 14.83 -3.52
CA THR A 33 -4.41 13.85 -4.41
C THR A 33 -4.48 12.48 -3.77
N PRO A 34 -5.23 11.51 -4.36
CA PRO A 34 -5.11 10.12 -3.97
C PRO A 34 -3.75 9.62 -4.48
N GLU A 35 -2.79 9.47 -3.57
CA GLU A 35 -1.48 8.92 -3.89
C GLU A 35 -1.41 7.48 -3.36
N GLU A 36 -1.19 6.52 -4.26
CA GLU A 36 -1.07 5.11 -3.91
C GLU A 36 0.17 4.85 -3.04
N CYS A 37 0.01 4.09 -1.96
CA CYS A 37 1.13 3.66 -1.11
C CYS A 37 1.74 2.39 -1.68
N LYS A 38 2.97 2.47 -2.18
CA LYS A 38 3.69 1.28 -2.65
C LYS A 38 4.65 0.82 -1.56
N ASN A 39 4.54 -0.45 -1.16
CA ASN A 39 5.47 -1.12 -0.26
C ASN A 39 5.89 -2.47 -0.87
N TRP A 40 7.02 -3.01 -0.44
CA TRP A 40 7.47 -4.34 -0.83
C TRP A 40 7.23 -5.32 0.32
N GLY A 41 6.63 -6.46 -0.02
CA GLY A 41 6.49 -7.61 0.86
C GLY A 41 7.30 -8.79 0.36
N TRP A 42 7.56 -9.73 1.25
CA TRP A 42 8.13 -11.04 0.96
C TRP A 42 7.01 -12.07 0.94
N ASN A 43 6.84 -12.77 -0.17
CA ASN A 43 5.91 -13.88 -0.33
C ASN A 43 6.65 -15.21 -0.10
N PHE A 44 6.04 -16.09 0.69
CA PHE A 44 6.59 -17.37 1.13
C PHE A 44 5.65 -18.48 0.68
N VAL A 45 6.20 -19.46 -0.04
CA VAL A 45 5.44 -20.61 -0.51
C VAL A 45 6.28 -21.87 -0.43
N ALA A 46 5.67 -22.96 0.03
CA ALA A 46 6.24 -24.30 0.02
C ALA A 46 5.45 -25.16 -0.96
N ILE A 47 6.11 -25.62 -2.02
CA ILE A 47 5.48 -26.41 -3.08
C ILE A 47 6.00 -27.83 -3.01
N LYS A 48 5.09 -28.76 -2.73
CA LYS A 48 5.33 -30.19 -2.85
C LYS A 48 5.03 -30.62 -4.28
N GLN A 49 6.03 -31.16 -4.96
CA GLN A 49 5.88 -31.78 -6.26
C GLN A 49 6.00 -33.29 -6.11
N ALA A 50 5.05 -34.03 -6.66
CA ALA A 50 5.07 -35.49 -6.66
C ALA A 50 4.85 -36.04 -8.07
N VAL A 51 5.60 -37.08 -8.41
CA VAL A 51 5.56 -37.70 -9.73
C VAL A 51 5.52 -39.20 -9.59
N ASP A 52 4.53 -39.81 -10.24
CA ASP A 52 4.52 -41.24 -10.46
C ASP A 52 5.32 -41.57 -11.73
N TYR A 53 6.29 -42.47 -11.61
CA TYR A 53 7.14 -42.89 -12.71
C TYR A 53 7.40 -44.39 -12.69
N ARG A 54 7.77 -44.97 -13.82
CA ARG A 54 8.21 -46.37 -13.93
C ARG A 54 9.08 -46.58 -15.16
N THR A 55 9.77 -47.71 -15.19
CA THR A 55 10.43 -48.24 -16.39
C THR A 55 9.75 -49.55 -16.75
N ASP A 56 9.40 -49.76 -18.02
CA ASP A 56 8.84 -51.03 -18.46
C ASP A 56 9.93 -52.08 -18.73
N PHE A 57 9.50 -53.29 -19.10
CA PHE A 57 10.41 -54.41 -19.37
C PHE A 57 11.29 -54.21 -20.61
N LEU A 58 10.94 -53.25 -21.49
CA LEU A 58 11.73 -52.86 -22.65
C LEU A 58 12.71 -51.72 -22.33
N GLY A 59 12.69 -51.22 -21.09
CA GLY A 59 13.55 -50.12 -20.65
C GLY A 59 12.98 -48.73 -20.96
N TYR A 60 11.74 -48.61 -21.43
CA TYR A 60 11.15 -47.30 -21.69
C TYR A 60 10.64 -46.65 -20.40
N SER A 61 10.92 -45.36 -20.27
CA SER A 61 10.48 -44.54 -19.14
C SER A 61 9.07 -44.04 -19.34
N HIS A 62 8.24 -44.19 -18.30
CA HIS A 62 6.87 -43.68 -18.26
C HIS A 62 6.73 -42.78 -17.04
N GLN A 63 6.03 -41.67 -17.22
CA GLN A 63 5.78 -40.68 -16.18
C GLN A 63 4.33 -40.21 -16.27
N LYS A 64 3.66 -40.10 -15.13
CA LYS A 64 2.36 -39.40 -15.04
C LYS A 64 2.58 -37.90 -14.89
N ALA A 65 1.53 -37.13 -15.17
CA ALA A 65 1.54 -35.70 -14.92
C ALA A 65 1.94 -35.41 -13.45
N PRO A 66 2.85 -34.46 -13.20
CA PRO A 66 3.24 -34.09 -11.85
C PRO A 66 2.06 -33.51 -11.07
N GLU A 67 1.90 -33.96 -9.82
CA GLU A 67 0.99 -33.38 -8.85
C GLU A 67 1.72 -32.27 -8.08
N GLN A 68 1.07 -31.12 -7.93
CA GLN A 68 1.59 -30.01 -7.13
C GLN A 68 0.63 -29.67 -6.00
N LEU A 69 1.17 -29.50 -4.80
CA LEU A 69 0.43 -29.10 -3.61
C LEU A 69 1.16 -27.97 -2.90
N ILE A 70 0.45 -26.89 -2.63
CA ILE A 70 0.93 -25.80 -1.78
C ILE A 70 0.76 -26.24 -0.32
N ILE A 71 1.84 -26.20 0.44
CA ILE A 71 1.84 -26.46 1.87
C ILE A 71 1.58 -25.11 2.56
N LYS A 72 0.58 -25.10 3.45
CA LYS A 72 0.23 -23.90 4.22
C LYS A 72 1.37 -23.56 5.18
N ILE A 73 1.78 -22.30 5.17
CA ILE A 73 2.84 -21.76 6.03
C ILE A 73 2.20 -20.85 7.07
N THR A 74 2.81 -20.77 8.26
CA THR A 74 2.43 -19.82 9.30
C THR A 74 3.31 -18.57 9.26
N PRO A 75 2.83 -17.41 9.71
CA PRO A 75 3.65 -16.19 9.76
C PRO A 75 4.93 -16.33 10.61
N GLU A 76 4.89 -17.15 11.66
CA GLU A 76 6.04 -17.47 12.51
C GLU A 76 7.12 -18.25 11.72
N GLU A 77 6.71 -19.20 10.89
CA GLU A 77 7.62 -19.91 9.99
C GLU A 77 8.24 -18.96 8.97
N CYS A 78 7.48 -18.01 8.42
CA CYS A 78 8.01 -17.00 7.50
C CYS A 78 9.14 -16.17 8.14
N LYS A 79 8.93 -15.71 9.38
CA LYS A 79 9.95 -14.97 10.15
C LYS A 79 11.21 -15.81 10.34
N ASN A 80 11.05 -17.10 10.65
CA ASN A 80 12.18 -18.03 10.77
C ASN A 80 12.92 -18.22 9.43
N TRP A 81 12.20 -18.31 8.31
CA TRP A 81 12.82 -18.46 6.99
C TRP A 81 13.68 -17.24 6.61
N VAL A 82 13.22 -16.03 6.94
CA VAL A 82 13.99 -14.81 6.70
C VAL A 82 15.24 -14.75 7.57
N ASN A 83 15.09 -15.01 8.86
CA ASN A 83 16.14 -14.88 9.87
C ASN A 83 17.24 -15.95 9.73
N PHE A 84 16.85 -17.19 9.49
CA PHE A 84 17.77 -18.34 9.46
C PHE A 84 18.12 -18.81 8.05
N LYS A 85 17.50 -18.22 7.01
CA LYS A 85 17.65 -18.68 5.61
C LYS A 85 17.44 -20.18 5.47
N LYS A 86 16.44 -20.70 6.17
CA LYS A 86 16.16 -22.14 6.25
C LYS A 86 14.67 -22.38 6.41
N CYS A 87 14.17 -23.39 5.70
CA CYS A 87 12.84 -23.95 5.94
C CYS A 87 12.96 -25.37 6.48
N GLU A 88 11.84 -25.94 6.92
CA GLU A 88 11.75 -27.35 7.36
C GLU A 88 12.34 -28.32 6.32
N TYR A 89 12.19 -27.98 5.03
CA TYR A 89 12.61 -28.80 3.91
C TYR A 89 14.02 -28.50 3.41
N GLY A 90 14.81 -27.62 4.04
CA GLY A 90 16.21 -27.40 3.65
C GLY A 90 16.69 -25.96 3.80
N GLU A 91 17.94 -25.74 3.41
CA GLU A 91 18.54 -24.40 3.39
C GLU A 91 18.08 -23.62 2.17
N ILE A 92 17.75 -22.36 2.38
CA ILE A 92 17.28 -21.45 1.35
C ILE A 92 18.50 -20.74 0.78
N THR A 93 18.78 -21.00 -0.49
CA THR A 93 19.89 -20.40 -1.22
C THR A 93 19.39 -19.34 -2.19
N LYS A 94 20.29 -18.48 -2.67
CA LYS A 94 19.96 -17.48 -3.67
C LYS A 94 19.73 -18.16 -5.02
N GLY A 95 18.51 -18.02 -5.57
CA GLY A 95 18.16 -18.44 -6.92
C GLY A 95 18.47 -17.31 -7.91
N SER A 96 17.56 -16.34 -8.00
CA SER A 96 17.70 -15.12 -8.81
C SER A 96 17.81 -13.87 -7.93
N ASP A 97 17.89 -12.67 -8.51
CA ASP A 97 18.02 -11.43 -7.73
C ASP A 97 16.79 -11.12 -6.85
N LYS A 98 15.63 -11.69 -7.14
CA LYS A 98 14.37 -11.48 -6.41
C LYS A 98 13.77 -12.75 -5.83
N GLU A 99 14.50 -13.86 -5.90
CA GLU A 99 14.01 -15.17 -5.50
C GLU A 99 15.07 -15.93 -4.71
N LEU A 100 14.67 -16.42 -3.54
CA LEU A 100 15.45 -17.37 -2.75
C LEU A 100 14.69 -18.69 -2.71
N HIS A 101 15.40 -19.82 -2.84
CA HIS A 101 14.76 -21.12 -2.83
C HIS A 101 15.67 -22.24 -2.30
N THR A 102 15.09 -23.39 -1.94
CA THR A 102 15.88 -24.58 -1.57
C THR A 102 16.56 -25.28 -2.75
N GLY A 103 16.09 -25.09 -3.97
CA GLY A 103 16.74 -25.57 -5.19
C GLY A 103 16.84 -27.09 -5.31
N LYS A 104 15.92 -27.83 -4.66
CA LYS A 104 15.91 -29.29 -4.72
C LYS A 104 15.37 -29.76 -6.06
N SER A 105 16.10 -30.65 -6.72
CA SER A 105 15.64 -31.32 -7.94
C SER A 105 14.94 -32.63 -7.62
N LEU A 106 13.94 -32.95 -8.43
CA LEU A 106 13.32 -34.27 -8.41
C LEU A 106 14.18 -35.22 -9.24
N ASN A 107 14.89 -36.14 -8.58
CA ASN A 107 15.70 -37.15 -9.27
C ASN A 107 14.87 -38.44 -9.43
N LEU A 108 14.52 -38.78 -10.67
CA LEU A 108 13.79 -39.99 -11.02
C LEU A 108 14.77 -41.12 -11.33
N GLU A 109 14.73 -42.18 -10.53
CA GLU A 109 15.63 -43.33 -10.71
C GLU A 109 14.98 -44.44 -11.52
N TYR A 110 14.95 -44.23 -12.84
CA TYR A 110 14.45 -45.22 -13.79
C TYR A 110 15.26 -46.52 -13.73
N SER A 111 14.57 -47.65 -13.62
CA SER A 111 15.19 -48.96 -13.51
C SER A 111 14.22 -50.07 -13.92
N TRP A 112 14.68 -50.91 -14.86
CA TRP A 112 13.87 -52.00 -15.43
C TRP A 112 13.57 -53.12 -14.44
N TRP A 113 14.34 -53.27 -13.35
CA TRP A 113 14.07 -54.24 -12.29
C TRP A 113 13.17 -53.68 -11.17
N LYS A 114 12.89 -52.37 -11.15
CA LYS A 114 11.93 -51.75 -10.24
C LYS A 114 10.53 -51.90 -10.81
N ILE A 115 9.91 -53.07 -10.56
CA ILE A 115 8.58 -53.42 -11.08
C ILE A 115 7.50 -52.54 -10.44
N GLY A 116 6.66 -51.92 -11.25
CA GLY A 116 5.49 -51.15 -10.81
C GLY A 116 5.68 -49.63 -10.87
N TRP A 117 4.63 -48.89 -10.50
CA TRP A 117 4.70 -47.44 -10.38
C TRP A 117 5.41 -47.03 -9.09
N GLN A 118 6.36 -46.12 -9.22
CA GLN A 118 7.10 -45.51 -8.12
C GLN A 118 6.68 -44.06 -7.94
N LYS A 119 6.73 -43.55 -6.71
CA LYS A 119 6.43 -42.15 -6.42
C LYS A 119 7.68 -41.43 -5.96
N ALA A 120 8.12 -40.42 -6.72
CA ALA A 120 9.13 -39.46 -6.28
C ALA A 120 8.44 -38.22 -5.72
N THR A 121 9.03 -37.59 -4.70
CA THR A 121 8.50 -36.37 -4.11
C THR A 121 9.63 -35.44 -3.73
N VAL A 122 9.46 -34.15 -4.03
CA VAL A 122 10.34 -33.08 -3.59
C VAL A 122 9.50 -31.94 -3.05
N VAL A 123 10.02 -31.24 -2.04
CA VAL A 123 9.42 -30.00 -1.53
C VAL A 123 10.42 -28.89 -1.73
N ASN A 124 9.98 -27.81 -2.37
CA ASN A 124 10.77 -26.60 -2.50
C ASN A 124 10.11 -25.44 -1.76
N CYS A 125 10.92 -24.75 -0.99
CA CYS A 125 10.56 -23.51 -0.31
C CYS A 125 11.02 -22.35 -1.18
N PHE A 126 10.15 -21.36 -1.39
CA PHE A 126 10.43 -20.17 -2.17
C PHE A 126 10.13 -18.92 -1.35
N ILE A 127 11.01 -17.93 -1.48
CA ILE A 127 10.82 -16.56 -0.98
C ILE A 127 10.94 -15.63 -2.18
N THR A 128 9.88 -14.89 -2.49
CA THR A 128 9.84 -13.94 -3.60
C THR A 128 9.43 -12.56 -3.12
N GLN A 129 9.77 -11.52 -3.87
CA GLN A 129 9.31 -10.15 -3.57
C GLN A 129 8.01 -9.84 -4.31
N SER A 130 7.02 -9.33 -3.57
CA SER A 130 5.73 -8.89 -4.12
C SER A 130 5.51 -7.41 -3.81
N LEU A 131 4.95 -6.69 -4.79
CA LEU A 131 4.57 -5.30 -4.62
C LEU A 131 3.20 -5.22 -3.95
N LEU A 132 3.13 -4.53 -2.83
CA LEU A 132 1.90 -4.24 -2.10
C LEU A 132 1.49 -2.79 -2.30
N ILE A 133 0.22 -2.59 -2.61
CA ILE A 133 -0.35 -1.28 -2.92
C ILE A 133 -1.48 -0.97 -1.94
N GLY A 134 -1.25 -0.02 -1.04
CA GLY A 134 -2.29 0.54 -0.19
C GLY A 134 -3.09 1.61 -0.93
N GLN A 135 -4.42 1.51 -0.88
CA GLN A 135 -5.30 2.54 -1.45
C GLN A 135 -5.65 3.60 -0.38
N PRO A 136 -5.68 4.90 -0.75
CA PRO A 136 -6.05 5.96 0.19
C PRO A 136 -7.42 5.73 0.81
N GLY A 137 -7.49 5.84 2.14
CA GLY A 137 -8.73 5.64 2.91
C GLY A 137 -9.23 4.20 3.00
N LYS A 138 -8.43 3.19 2.61
CA LYS A 138 -8.76 1.78 2.78
C LYS A 138 -7.70 1.08 3.64
N ALA A 139 -8.17 0.23 4.54
CA ALA A 139 -7.30 -0.63 5.34
C ALA A 139 -6.70 -1.79 4.55
N THR A 140 -7.38 -2.22 3.50
CA THR A 140 -6.99 -3.35 2.66
C THR A 140 -5.89 -2.99 1.67
N ILE A 141 -5.07 -3.97 1.35
CA ILE A 141 -4.03 -3.87 0.32
C ILE A 141 -4.48 -4.47 -1.02
N ASP A 142 -3.79 -4.06 -2.07
CA ASP A 142 -3.89 -4.63 -3.41
C ASP A 142 -2.50 -5.13 -3.86
N SER A 143 -2.47 -6.12 -4.74
CA SER A 143 -1.24 -6.64 -5.33
C SER A 143 -1.50 -7.03 -6.79
N PRO A 144 -0.58 -6.71 -7.71
CA PRO A 144 -0.73 -7.12 -9.10
C PRO A 144 -0.58 -8.62 -9.31
N THR A 145 0.03 -9.34 -8.36
CA THR A 145 0.31 -10.78 -8.49
C THR A 145 -0.53 -11.63 -7.55
N GLU A 146 -0.91 -11.11 -6.37
CA GLU A 146 -1.54 -11.90 -5.31
C GLU A 146 -2.95 -11.43 -4.97
N GLU A 147 -3.82 -12.36 -4.58
CA GLU A 147 -5.13 -12.05 -4.05
C GLU A 147 -5.04 -11.66 -2.57
N VAL A 148 -4.82 -10.37 -2.30
CA VAL A 148 -4.57 -9.82 -0.95
C VAL A 148 -5.68 -8.88 -0.43
N LYS A 149 -6.84 -8.83 -1.10
CA LYS A 149 -7.92 -7.90 -0.75
C LYS A 149 -8.53 -8.14 0.63
N HIS A 150 -8.35 -9.33 1.21
CA HIS A 150 -8.76 -9.67 2.58
C HIS A 150 -7.68 -9.35 3.63
N CYS A 151 -6.50 -8.90 3.20
CA CYS A 151 -5.39 -8.56 4.08
C CYS A 151 -5.46 -7.09 4.45
N GLU A 152 -5.30 -6.78 5.74
CA GLU A 152 -5.14 -5.41 6.20
C GLU A 152 -3.67 -5.03 6.24
N PHE A 153 -3.31 -3.85 5.72
CA PHE A 153 -1.92 -3.38 5.70
C PHE A 153 -1.32 -3.27 7.10
N ILE A 154 -2.16 -3.03 8.12
CA ILE A 154 -1.72 -2.83 9.50
C ILE A 154 -1.23 -4.11 10.17
N GLU A 155 -1.59 -5.28 9.66
CA GLU A 155 -1.22 -6.55 10.28
C GLU A 155 0.23 -6.96 9.98
N GLU A 156 0.88 -6.38 8.96
CA GLU A 156 2.26 -6.70 8.53
C GLU A 156 2.49 -8.16 8.07
N GLU A 157 1.46 -8.99 8.15
CA GLU A 157 1.43 -10.36 7.69
C GLU A 157 0.04 -10.71 7.13
N CYS A 158 0.01 -11.61 6.16
CA CYS A 158 -1.25 -12.15 5.65
C CYS A 158 -1.07 -13.57 5.09
N ASN A 159 -2.08 -14.41 5.30
CA ASN A 159 -2.17 -15.71 4.64
C ASN A 159 -3.05 -15.59 3.39
N LEU A 160 -2.52 -16.04 2.26
CA LEU A 160 -3.21 -16.11 0.99
C LEU A 160 -4.14 -17.33 0.94
N LYS A 161 -5.14 -17.27 0.07
CA LYS A 161 -6.16 -18.34 -0.05
C LYS A 161 -5.59 -19.65 -0.59
N ASP A 162 -4.51 -19.56 -1.36
CA ASP A 162 -3.78 -20.70 -1.92
C ASP A 162 -2.86 -21.39 -0.90
N GLY A 163 -2.71 -20.82 0.30
CA GLY A 163 -1.90 -21.35 1.40
C GLY A 163 -0.52 -20.69 1.52
N ALA A 164 -0.13 -19.82 0.60
CA ALA A 164 1.07 -19.01 0.74
C ALA A 164 0.89 -17.93 1.82
N SER A 165 1.99 -17.35 2.28
CA SER A 165 1.97 -16.28 3.28
C SER A 165 2.84 -15.13 2.81
N ILE A 166 2.43 -13.90 3.12
CA ILE A 166 3.17 -12.70 2.79
C ILE A 166 3.43 -11.89 4.05
N ILE A 167 4.65 -11.38 4.21
CA ILE A 167 5.02 -10.47 5.31
C ILE A 167 5.61 -9.20 4.72
N TRP A 168 5.34 -8.06 5.34
CA TRP A 168 5.93 -6.78 4.97
C TRP A 168 6.23 -5.99 6.24
N GLU A 169 7.26 -5.16 6.18
CA GLU A 169 7.59 -4.29 7.31
C GLU A 169 7.02 -2.90 7.04
N LYS A 170 6.45 -2.30 8.09
CA LYS A 170 6.27 -0.85 8.15
C LYS A 170 7.59 -0.22 8.55
N ASN A 171 8.42 0.12 7.57
CA ASN A 171 9.51 1.06 7.80
C ASN A 171 8.93 2.41 8.29
N ASN A 172 9.68 3.13 9.14
CA ASN A 172 9.23 4.36 9.82
C ASN A 172 8.68 5.43 8.85
N ASP A 173 9.26 5.51 7.65
CA ASP A 173 8.75 6.40 6.61
C ASP A 173 7.36 5.95 6.14
N ILE A 174 7.16 4.64 5.93
CA ILE A 174 5.90 4.06 5.46
C ILE A 174 4.85 3.99 6.56
N SER A 175 5.19 3.79 7.84
CA SER A 175 4.20 3.87 8.94
C SER A 175 3.68 5.29 9.12
N GLU A 176 4.56 6.30 9.17
CA GLU A 176 4.13 7.71 9.20
C GLU A 176 3.33 8.07 7.94
N ILE A 177 3.77 7.60 6.78
CA ILE A 177 3.06 7.77 5.52
C ILE A 177 1.70 7.09 5.59
N PHE A 178 1.59 5.87 6.12
CA PHE A 178 0.35 5.09 6.12
C PHE A 178 -0.65 5.67 7.12
N ASP A 179 -0.20 6.07 8.31
CA ASP A 179 -1.02 6.83 9.26
C ASP A 179 -1.45 8.19 8.68
N LYS A 180 -0.60 8.84 7.88
CA LYS A 180 -0.91 10.09 7.15
C LYS A 180 -1.65 9.87 5.80
N ARG A 181 -1.79 8.64 5.28
CA ARG A 181 -2.36 8.33 3.92
C ARG A 181 -3.52 7.32 3.94
N MET A 182 -3.83 6.73 5.10
CA MET A 182 -5.22 6.38 5.45
C MET A 182 -6.11 7.64 5.43
N CYS A 183 -5.51 8.82 5.51
CA CYS A 183 -6.17 10.06 5.14
C CYS A 183 -6.50 10.05 3.66
N LYS A 184 -7.77 10.24 3.34
CA LYS A 184 -8.25 10.42 1.96
C LYS A 184 -7.65 11.66 1.26
N TYR A 185 -6.83 12.47 1.95
CA TYR A 185 -6.36 13.80 1.53
C TYR A 185 -4.91 14.07 1.95
N GLN A 186 -4.15 14.78 1.09
CA GLN A 186 -2.73 15.08 1.29
C GLN A 186 -2.48 16.57 1.53
N LYS A 187 -1.75 16.90 2.59
CA LYS A 187 -1.40 18.30 2.87
C LYS A 187 -0.35 18.80 1.88
N ILE A 188 -0.63 19.90 1.19
CA ILE A 188 0.34 20.53 0.26
C ILE A 188 1.16 21.65 0.87
N GLY A 189 0.70 22.24 1.96
CA GLY A 189 1.45 23.32 2.57
C GLY A 189 0.67 24.12 3.59
N HIS A 190 1.31 25.19 4.03
CA HIS A 190 0.70 26.24 4.83
C HIS A 190 0.69 27.49 3.97
N PHE A 191 -0.46 28.14 3.88
CA PHE A 191 -0.61 29.32 3.05
C PHE A 191 -1.42 30.35 3.80
N SER A 192 -0.85 31.54 3.92
CA SER A 192 -1.58 32.67 4.47
C SER A 192 -2.66 33.08 3.48
N GLY A 193 -3.79 33.52 4.00
CA GLY A 193 -4.93 33.91 3.21
C GLY A 193 -6.06 34.46 4.05
N ASN A 194 -7.05 35.03 3.39
CA ASN A 194 -8.24 35.57 4.03
C ASN A 194 -9.47 34.85 3.50
N TYR A 195 -10.45 34.69 4.38
CA TYR A 195 -11.74 34.09 4.04
C TYR A 195 -12.83 35.16 4.13
N SER A 196 -13.57 35.37 3.04
CA SER A 196 -14.68 36.31 3.00
C SER A 196 -15.74 35.84 2.01
N ASN A 197 -17.01 35.84 2.43
CA ASN A 197 -18.18 35.53 1.59
C ASN A 197 -18.03 34.24 0.76
N GLY A 198 -17.60 33.14 1.40
CA GLY A 198 -17.43 31.85 0.70
C GLY A 198 -16.17 31.75 -0.16
N ILE A 199 -15.34 32.79 -0.21
CA ILE A 199 -14.10 32.81 -1.00
C ILE A 199 -12.91 32.90 -0.05
N TRP A 200 -12.03 31.92 -0.13
CA TRP A 200 -10.69 32.02 0.42
C TRP A 200 -9.74 32.54 -0.65
N TYR A 201 -8.89 33.51 -0.34
CA TYR A 201 -7.85 33.98 -1.25
C TYR A 201 -6.51 34.02 -0.53
N SER A 202 -5.51 33.42 -1.17
CA SER A 202 -4.18 33.38 -0.60
C SER A 202 -3.50 34.74 -0.71
N THR A 203 -2.74 35.09 0.32
CA THR A 203 -1.79 36.21 0.27
C THR A 203 -0.42 35.78 -0.26
N ASP A 204 -0.15 34.49 -0.27
CA ASP A 204 1.16 33.91 -0.57
C ASP A 204 1.17 33.20 -1.93
N MET A 205 0.00 32.71 -2.37
CA MET A 205 -0.25 32.21 -3.72
C MET A 205 -1.21 33.14 -4.46
N GLN A 206 -1.04 33.34 -5.76
CA GLN A 206 -2.02 34.03 -6.60
C GLN A 206 -3.20 33.10 -6.95
N ARG A 207 -3.86 32.53 -5.92
CA ARG A 207 -4.99 31.60 -6.07
C ARG A 207 -6.08 31.89 -5.05
N SER A 208 -7.32 31.68 -5.47
CA SER A 208 -8.51 31.66 -4.61
C SER A 208 -9.21 30.30 -4.67
N LEU A 209 -9.87 29.96 -3.58
CA LEU A 209 -10.70 28.77 -3.42
C LEU A 209 -12.13 29.24 -3.15
N ILE A 210 -13.10 28.68 -3.88
CA ILE A 210 -14.51 29.03 -3.73
C ILE A 210 -15.22 27.87 -3.03
N PHE A 211 -15.97 28.21 -1.98
CA PHE A 211 -16.74 27.29 -1.18
C PHE A 211 -18.22 27.64 -1.29
N GLU A 212 -18.98 26.72 -1.86
CA GLU A 212 -20.44 26.83 -1.88
C GLU A 212 -21.01 26.71 -0.45
N GLU A 213 -22.25 27.18 -0.23
CA GLU A 213 -22.92 27.03 1.07
C GLU A 213 -23.10 25.55 1.44
N SER A 214 -23.35 24.70 0.43
CA SER A 214 -23.44 23.24 0.53
C SER A 214 -22.08 22.53 0.44
N ALA A 215 -20.96 23.26 0.50
CA ALA A 215 -19.63 22.66 0.41
C ALA A 215 -19.45 21.53 1.41
N GLU A 216 -18.98 20.39 0.92
CA GLU A 216 -18.77 19.18 1.71
C GLU A 216 -17.81 19.47 2.87
N LYS A 217 -18.24 19.11 4.08
CA LYS A 217 -17.41 19.11 5.28
C LYS A 217 -17.11 17.68 5.65
N ILE A 218 -15.83 17.39 5.81
CA ILE A 218 -15.33 16.04 6.07
C ILE A 218 -14.46 16.07 7.31
N GLU A 219 -14.40 14.94 8.01
CA GLU A 219 -13.41 14.70 9.05
C GLU A 219 -12.51 13.56 8.60
N THR A 220 -11.21 13.83 8.53
CA THR A 220 -10.21 12.87 8.06
C THR A 220 -8.94 13.06 8.88
N CYS A 221 -8.45 11.98 9.48
CA CYS A 221 -7.22 12.01 10.28
C CYS A 221 -7.21 13.07 11.39
N GLY A 222 -8.34 13.21 12.09
CA GLY A 222 -8.51 14.17 13.19
C GLY A 222 -8.60 15.63 12.75
N GLU A 223 -8.70 15.90 11.44
CA GLU A 223 -8.80 17.24 10.89
C GLU A 223 -10.17 17.44 10.23
N LYS A 224 -10.84 18.53 10.61
CA LYS A 224 -12.09 18.96 9.99
C LYS A 224 -11.75 19.83 8.79
N LEU A 225 -12.15 19.39 7.61
CA LEU A 225 -11.84 20.06 6.35
C LEU A 225 -13.12 20.46 5.65
N ARG A 226 -13.08 21.61 4.99
CA ARG A 226 -14.10 22.06 4.05
C ARG A 226 -13.54 22.02 2.64
N ILE A 227 -14.26 21.40 1.71
CA ILE A 227 -13.81 21.17 0.33
C ILE A 227 -14.30 22.30 -0.58
N SER A 228 -13.41 22.84 -1.41
CA SER A 228 -13.73 23.82 -2.45
C SER A 228 -14.21 23.12 -3.72
N ASN A 229 -14.91 23.86 -4.57
CA ASN A 229 -15.33 23.38 -5.90
C ASN A 229 -14.16 23.00 -6.83
N THR A 230 -12.95 23.46 -6.53
CA THR A 230 -11.72 23.18 -7.27
C THR A 230 -10.95 21.96 -6.77
N GLY A 231 -11.47 21.23 -5.78
CA GLY A 231 -10.81 20.05 -5.23
C GLY A 231 -9.61 20.37 -4.32
N PHE A 232 -9.66 21.50 -3.62
CA PHE A 232 -8.77 21.81 -2.50
C PHE A 232 -9.58 21.88 -1.21
N ALA A 233 -8.91 21.85 -0.06
CA ALA A 233 -9.59 22.01 1.22
C ALA A 233 -8.85 22.94 2.17
N ILE A 234 -9.60 23.61 3.04
CA ILE A 234 -9.07 24.36 4.18
C ILE A 234 -9.52 23.69 5.48
N ARG A 235 -8.71 23.87 6.53
CA ARG A 235 -9.07 23.44 7.89
C ARG A 235 -10.13 24.38 8.49
N GLU A 236 -11.17 23.83 9.11
CA GLU A 236 -12.12 24.58 9.96
C GLU A 236 -11.61 24.76 11.40
#